data_AF-A0A5N6RIT5-F1
#
_entry.id   AF-A0A5N6RIT5-F1
#
_cell.length_a   1.000
_cell.length_b   1.000
_cell.length_c   1.000
_cell.angle_alpha   90.00
_cell.angle_beta   90.00
_cell.angle_gamma   90.00
#
_symmetry.space_group_name_H-M   'P 1'
#
loop_
_entity.id
_entity.type
_entity.pdbx_description
1 polymer ?
#
loop_
_entity_poly.entity_id
_entity_poly.type
_entity_poly.pdbx_seq_one_letter_code
_entity_poly.pdbx_strand_id
1 'polypeptide(L)' 'MPFDEDDDETNNDDIDENAIIKEVDRHFNASCKVEECLVSVLQIGLLCCATSPHERLPTNVVVNKLRAVRDAFILAKSS' A
#
# COMPACT_ATOMS: atom_id res chain seq x y z
N MET A 1 -25.15 12.40 -57.58
CA MET A 1 -24.55 13.27 -56.56
C MET A 1 -23.50 12.46 -55.80
N PRO A 2 -22.40 13.10 -55.35
CA PRO A 2 -21.11 12.49 -55.06
C PRO A 2 -21.08 11.70 -53.75
N PHE A 3 -20.10 10.81 -53.64
CA PHE A 3 -19.66 10.16 -52.41
C PHE A 3 -18.98 11.22 -51.53
N ASP A 4 -19.45 11.38 -50.29
CA ASP A 4 -18.69 12.09 -49.25
C ASP A 4 -18.11 11.03 -48.30
N GLU A 5 -16.78 10.92 -48.32
CA GLU A 5 -15.95 10.14 -47.40
C GLU A 5 -15.85 10.91 -46.08
N ASP A 6 -16.55 10.44 -45.04
CA ASP A 6 -16.28 10.89 -43.66
C ASP A 6 -15.23 9.96 -43.06
N ASP A 7 -13.97 10.39 -43.17
CA ASP A 7 -12.80 9.86 -42.50
C ASP A 7 -12.81 10.33 -41.03
N ASP A 8 -13.51 9.59 -40.17
CA ASP A 8 -13.45 9.78 -38.72
C ASP A 8 -12.16 9.14 -38.20
N GLU A 9 -11.05 9.89 -38.27
CA GLU A 9 -9.80 9.58 -37.58
C GLU A 9 -10.10 9.41 -36.08
N THR A 10 -10.40 8.18 -35.69
CA THR A 10 -10.45 7.76 -34.30
C THR A 10 -9.04 7.92 -33.76
N ASN A 11 -8.80 9.05 -33.08
CA ASN A 11 -7.57 9.34 -32.36
C ASN A 11 -7.36 8.24 -31.30
N ASN A 12 -6.61 7.20 -31.68
CA ASN A 12 -6.15 6.15 -30.80
C ASN A 12 -5.06 6.79 -29.94
N ASP A 13 -5.44 7.35 -28.81
CA ASP A 13 -4.49 7.59 -27.73
C ASP A 13 -3.99 6.21 -27.29
N ASP A 14 -2.87 5.76 -27.87
CA ASP A 14 -2.21 4.52 -27.52
C ASP A 14 -1.82 4.58 -26.03
N ILE A 15 -2.69 4.06 -25.17
CA ILE A 15 -2.43 3.92 -23.75
C ILE A 15 -1.27 2.94 -23.61
N ASP A 16 -0.11 3.43 -23.18
CA ASP A 16 1.09 2.63 -22.94
C ASP A 16 0.79 1.51 -21.94
N GLU A 17 0.65 0.26 -22.42
CA GLU A 17 0.45 -0.93 -21.58
C GLU A 17 1.52 -1.05 -20.48
N ASN A 18 2.72 -0.53 -20.74
CA ASN A 18 3.84 -0.53 -19.81
C ASN A 18 3.63 0.46 -18.64
N ALA A 19 2.79 1.50 -18.83
CA ALA A 19 2.37 2.41 -17.76
C ALA A 19 1.31 1.77 -16.86
N ILE A 20 0.41 0.95 -17.42
CA ILE A 20 -0.62 0.21 -16.67
C ILE A 20 0.03 -0.80 -15.71
N ILE A 21 0.99 -1.60 -16.18
CA ILE A 21 1.66 -2.64 -15.37
C ILE A 21 2.36 -2.03 -14.15
N LYS A 22 3.07 -0.91 -14.33
CA LYS A 22 3.78 -0.21 -13.25
C LYS A 22 2.85 0.32 -12.16
N GLU A 23 1.63 0.70 -12.52
CA GLU A 23 0.65 1.22 -11.57
C GLU A 23 -0.01 0.11 -10.75
N VAL A 24 -0.35 -1.01 -11.40
CA VAL A 24 -0.87 -2.20 -10.71
C VAL A 24 0.16 -2.75 -9.71
N ASP A 25 1.44 -2.82 -10.11
CA ASP A 25 2.52 -3.26 -9.22
C ASP A 25 2.72 -2.31 -8.05
N ARG A 26 2.68 -0.98 -8.26
CA ARG A 26 2.72 0.01 -7.17
C ARG A 26 1.57 -0.18 -6.20
N HIS A 27 0.34 -0.32 -6.70
CA HIS A 27 -0.84 -0.46 -5.89
C HIS A 27 -0.87 -1.77 -5.10
N PHE A 28 -0.43 -2.88 -5.72
CA PHE A 28 -0.28 -4.16 -5.05
C PHE A 28 0.79 -4.11 -3.96
N ASN A 29 1.95 -3.52 -4.26
CA ASN A 29 3.06 -3.42 -3.32
C ASN A 29 2.74 -2.46 -2.16
N ALA A 30 1.99 -1.38 -2.41
CA ALA A 30 1.47 -0.49 -1.37
C ALA A 30 0.43 -1.20 -0.48
N SER A 31 -0.48 -1.97 -1.08
CA SER A 31 -1.48 -2.77 -0.36
C SER A 31 -0.81 -3.81 0.56
N CYS A 32 0.23 -4.49 0.06
CA CYS A 32 0.99 -5.47 0.83
C CYS A 32 1.69 -4.81 2.04
N LYS A 33 2.30 -3.63 1.86
CA LYS A 33 2.94 -2.88 2.95
C LYS A 33 1.96 -2.41 4.03
N VAL A 34 0.74 -2.05 3.64
CA VAL A 34 -0.32 -1.69 4.61
C VAL A 34 -0.73 -2.90 5.44
N GLU A 35 -0.90 -4.07 4.81
CA GLU A 35 -1.20 -5.33 5.50
C GLU A 35 -0.09 -5.69 6.51
N GLU A 36 1.17 -5.60 6.11
CA GLU A 36 2.32 -5.86 7.00
C GLU A 36 2.34 -4.93 8.22
N CYS A 37 1.98 -3.65 8.03
CA CYS A 37 1.83 -2.71 9.13
C CYS A 37 0.74 -3.15 10.10
N LEU A 38 -0.42 -3.59 9.60
CA LEU A 38 -1.52 -4.08 10.43
C LEU A 38 -1.14 -5.35 11.21
N VAL A 39 -0.51 -6.32 10.55
CA VAL A 39 0.01 -7.52 11.20
C VAL A 39 0.96 -7.16 12.34
N SER A 40 1.87 -6.21 12.11
CA SER A 40 2.81 -5.72 13.12
C SER A 40 2.09 -5.08 14.32
N VAL A 41 1.06 -4.25 14.09
CA VAL A 41 0.26 -3.66 15.18
C VAL A 41 -0.42 -4.74 16.02
N LEU A 42 -1.03 -5.74 15.36
CA LEU A 42 -1.71 -6.84 16.04
C LEU A 42 -0.73 -7.68 16.88
N GLN A 43 0.46 -7.97 16.36
CA GLN A 43 1.50 -8.68 17.11
C GLN A 43 1.98 -7.88 18.32
N ILE A 44 2.19 -6.57 18.18
CA ILE A 44 2.52 -5.69 19.32
C ILE A 44 1.39 -5.72 20.35
N GLY A 45 0.13 -5.63 19.92
CA GLY A 45 -1.04 -5.72 20.79
C GLY A 45 -1.10 -7.04 21.54
N LEU A 46 -0.84 -8.16 20.88
CA LEU A 46 -0.78 -9.49 21.49
C LEU A 46 0.29 -9.55 22.59
N LEU A 47 1.49 -9.03 22.32
CA LEU A 47 2.57 -8.97 23.31
C LEU A 47 2.25 -8.06 24.50
N CYS A 48 1.48 -6.98 24.31
CA CYS A 48 0.99 -6.15 25.40
C CYS A 48 -0.05 -6.87 26.27
N CYS A 49 -0.79 -7.82 25.69
CA CYS A 49 -1.87 -8.57 26.33
C CYS A 49 -1.41 -9.92 26.91
N ALA A 50 -0.10 -10.20 26.97
CA ALA A 50 0.39 -11.43 27.57
C ALA A 50 -0.14 -11.63 29.01
N THR A 51 -0.52 -12.87 29.32
CA THR A 51 -1.14 -13.24 30.60
C THR A 51 -0.22 -12.92 31.78
N SER A 52 1.08 -13.21 31.63
CA SER A 52 2.09 -12.85 32.62
C SER A 52 2.59 -11.41 32.41
N PRO A 53 2.63 -10.55 33.45
CA PRO A 53 3.21 -9.21 33.35
C PRO A 53 4.68 -9.22 32.89
N HIS A 54 5.45 -10.25 33.23
CA HIS A 54 6.87 -10.36 32.86
C HIS A 54 7.09 -10.73 31.38
N GLU A 55 6.08 -11.28 30.72
CA GLU A 55 6.11 -11.60 29.29
C GLU A 55 5.65 -10.41 28.43
N ARG A 56 5.05 -9.39 29.05
CA ARG A 56 4.60 -8.20 28.34
C ARG A 56 5.79 -7.39 27.86
N LEU A 57 5.63 -6.83 26.67
CA LEU A 57 6.62 -5.94 26.12
C LEU A 57 6.71 -4.66 26.98
N PRO A 58 7.92 -4.20 27.36
CA PRO A 58 8.07 -2.95 28.08
C PRO A 58 7.49 -1.76 27.29
N THR A 59 6.82 -0.83 27.99
CA THR A 59 6.09 0.28 27.33
C THR A 59 6.98 1.13 26.42
N ASN A 60 8.23 1.37 26.79
CA ASN A 60 9.17 2.10 25.93
C ASN A 60 9.45 1.35 24.61
N VAL A 61 9.55 0.02 24.65
CA VAL A 61 9.72 -0.82 23.46
C VAL A 61 8.46 -0.79 22.59
N VAL A 62 7.28 -0.86 23.21
CA VAL A 62 5.98 -0.75 22.52
C VAL A 62 5.89 0.57 21.75
N VAL A 63 6.18 1.70 22.40
CA VAL A 63 6.14 3.02 21.77
C VAL A 63 7.12 3.11 20.60
N ASN A 64 8.34 2.60 20.76
CA ASN A 64 9.33 2.60 19.68
C ASN A 64 8.88 1.77 18.47
N LYS A 65 8.31 0.58 18.70
CA LYS A 65 7.77 -0.26 17.63
C LYS A 65 6.57 0.37 16.93
N LEU A 66 5.64 0.96 17.69
CA LEU A 66 4.47 1.64 17.11
C LEU A 66 4.87 2.86 16.26
N ARG A 67 5.89 3.62 16.69
CA ARG A 67 6.45 4.72 15.86
C ARG A 67 7.03 4.19 14.55
N ALA A 68 7.81 3.12 14.60
CA ALA A 68 8.37 2.51 13.39
C ALA A 68 7.28 2.03 12.42
N VAL A 69 6.22 1.38 12.92
CA VAL A 69 5.09 0.95 12.10
C VAL A 69 4.35 2.15 11.48
N ARG A 70 4.13 3.21 12.25
CA ARG A 70 3.54 4.45 11.73
C ARG A 70 4.38 5.04 10.59
N ASP A 71 5.69 5.11 10.77
CA ASP A 71 6.59 5.71 9.78
C ASP A 71 6.62 4.86 8.49
N ALA A 72 6.62 3.53 8.62
CA ALA A 72 6.49 2.61 7.48
C ALA A 72 5.15 2.75 6.76
N PHE A 73 4.04 2.88 7.50
CA PHE A 73 2.71 3.08 6.94
C PHE A 73 2.60 4.39 6.16
N ILE A 74 3.15 5.49 6.71
CA ILE A 74 3.18 6.79 6.04
C ILE A 74 3.97 6.69 4.73
N LEU A 75 5.14 6.05 4.75
CA LEU A 75 5.96 5.86 3.55
C LEU A 75 5.25 5.03 2.48
N ALA A 76 4.53 3.98 2.90
CA ALA A 76 3.76 3.13 2.00
C ALA A 76 2.57 3.86 1.37
N LYS A 77 1.95 4.81 2.07
CA LYS A 77 0.82 5.63 1.57
C LYS A 77 1.26 6.80 0.69
N SER A 78 2.48 7.29 0.84
CA SER A 78 3.02 8.43 0.07
C SER A 78 3.67 8.03 -1.27
N SER A 79 3.69 6.74 -1.61
CA SER A 79 4.27 6.19 -2.84
C SER A 79 3.19 5.77 -3.83
#